data_AF-A0A931L0K3-F1
#
_entry.id   AF-A0A931L0K3-F1
#
_cell.length_a   1.000
_cell.length_b   1.000
_cell.length_c   1.000
_cell.angle_alpha   90.00
_cell.angle_beta   90.00
_cell.angle_gamma   90.00
#
_symmetry.space_group_name_H-M   'P 1'
#
loop_
_entity.id
_entity.type
_entity.pdbx_description
1 polymer ?
#
loop_
_entity_poly.entity_id
_entity_poly.type
_entity_poly.pdbx_seq_one_letter_code
_entity_poly.pdbx_strand_id
1 'polypeptide(L)'
;MRSGESGFSAIAILTICVAVDLADFLIGWVFGLSLLADILQTVVAVWLFGPLGLVALWELATPIDQVDGFVPTLTILAVTQLRRRAPNRPRSLS
;
A
#
# COMPACT_ATOMS: atom_id res chain seq x y z
N MET A 1 -15.53 -3.81 -4.18
CA MET A 1 -14.53 -4.64 -4.86
C MET A 1 -14.61 -6.04 -4.28
N ARG A 2 -14.92 -7.05 -5.11
CA ARG A 2 -15.08 -8.44 -4.66
C ARG A 2 -13.71 -9.00 -4.29
N SER A 3 -13.69 -9.85 -3.28
CA SER A 3 -12.50 -10.49 -2.68
C SER A 3 -11.77 -11.51 -3.59
N GLY A 4 -11.67 -11.26 -4.91
CA GLY A 4 -11.16 -12.26 -5.86
C GLY A 4 -10.51 -11.76 -7.15
N GLU A 5 -10.20 -10.46 -7.30
CA GLU A 5 -9.71 -9.91 -8.59
C GLU A 5 -8.19 -9.63 -8.66
N SER A 6 -7.45 -9.69 -7.56
CA SER A 6 -5.99 -9.70 -7.63
C SER A 6 -5.52 -11.15 -7.79
N GLY A 7 -4.91 -11.51 -8.93
CA GLY A 7 -4.28 -12.82 -9.12
C GLY A 7 -3.12 -13.13 -8.16
N PHE A 8 -2.81 -12.22 -7.24
CA PHE A 8 -1.74 -12.30 -6.26
C PHE A 8 -2.26 -12.75 -4.88
N SER A 9 -1.44 -13.53 -4.17
CA SER A 9 -1.74 -13.92 -2.79
C SER A 9 -1.66 -12.72 -1.84
N ALA A 10 -2.33 -12.80 -0.69
CA ALA A 10 -2.28 -11.75 0.34
C ALA A 10 -0.84 -11.43 0.80
N ILE A 11 0.01 -12.46 0.86
CA ILE A 11 1.43 -12.32 1.18
C ILE A 11 2.18 -11.62 0.06
N ALA A 12 1.94 -11.97 -1.20
CA ALA A 12 2.57 -11.29 -2.34
C ALA A 12 2.22 -9.80 -2.38
N ILE A 13 0.97 -9.45 -2.10
CA ILE A 13 0.52 -8.05 -2.02
C ILE A 13 1.22 -7.32 -0.88
N LEU A 14 1.32 -7.94 0.30
CA LEU A 14 2.07 -7.38 1.41
C LEU A 14 3.55 -7.16 1.06
N THR A 15 4.19 -8.13 0.39
CA THR A 15 5.59 -8.00 -0.04
C THR A 15 5.77 -6.85 -1.03
N ILE A 16 4.86 -6.69 -2.00
CA ILE A 16 4.89 -5.57 -2.95
C ILE A 16 4.74 -4.23 -2.21
N CYS A 17 3.78 -4.12 -1.29
CA CYS A 17 3.57 -2.90 -0.51
C CYS A 17 4.80 -2.52 0.32
N VAL A 18 5.42 -3.49 1.00
CA VAL A 18 6.66 -3.26 1.77
C VAL A 18 7.79 -2.82 0.85
N ALA A 19 7.94 -3.42 -0.33
CA ALA A 19 8.99 -3.05 -1.27
C ALA A 19 8.80 -1.62 -1.82
N VAL A 20 7.55 -1.21 -2.08
CA VAL A 20 7.24 0.14 -2.58
C VAL A 20 7.46 1.18 -1.49
N ASP A 21 6.96 0.97 -0.27
CA ASP A 21 7.21 1.90 0.85
C ASP A 21 8.72 2.03 1.15
N LEU A 22 9.49 0.94 1.01
CA LEU A 22 10.95 1.00 1.17
C LEU A 22 11.63 1.80 0.05
N ALA A 23 11.17 1.63 -1.20
CA ALA A 23 11.68 2.40 -2.32
C ALA A 23 11.35 3.89 -2.14
N ASP A 24 10.14 4.20 -1.71
CA ASP A 24 9.71 5.56 -1.40
C ASP A 24 10.55 6.21 -0.29
N PHE A 25 10.77 5.48 0.83
CA PHE A 25 11.66 5.92 1.91
C PHE A 25 13.08 6.23 1.43
N LEU A 26 13.60 5.53 0.41
CA LEU A 26 14.93 5.77 -0.14
C LEU A 26 14.94 6.91 -1.16
N ILE A 27 13.88 7.06 -1.95
CA ILE A 27 13.75 8.10 -2.99
C ILE A 27 13.43 9.46 -2.37
N GLY A 28 12.72 9.52 -1.24
CA GLY A 28 12.44 10.76 -0.50
C GLY A 28 13.71 11.52 -0.03
N TRP A 29 14.88 10.87 -0.03
CA TRP A 29 16.16 11.55 0.22
C TRP A 29 16.71 12.30 -1.00
N VAL A 30 16.15 12.07 -2.17
CA VAL A 30 16.56 12.69 -3.43
C VAL A 30 15.64 13.88 -3.71
N PHE A 31 16.20 15.09 -3.52
CA PHE A 31 15.47 16.34 -3.67
C PHE A 31 14.81 16.45 -5.06
N GLY A 32 13.50 16.64 -5.10
CA GLY A 32 12.71 16.82 -6.32
C GLY A 32 12.11 15.56 -6.95
N LEU A 33 12.25 14.38 -6.33
CA LEU A 33 11.60 13.14 -6.78
C LEU A 33 10.38 12.72 -5.94
N SER A 34 10.11 13.38 -4.81
CA SER A 34 9.02 13.07 -3.89
C SER A 34 7.66 13.02 -4.58
N LEU A 35 7.26 14.10 -5.28
CA LEU A 35 5.99 14.15 -5.99
C LEU A 35 5.79 13.00 -7.00
N LEU A 36 6.85 12.56 -7.67
CA LEU A 36 6.76 11.44 -8.61
C LEU A 36 6.59 10.11 -7.88
N ALA A 37 7.25 9.96 -6.73
CA ALA A 37 7.14 8.80 -5.87
C ALA A 37 5.71 8.69 -5.28
N ASP A 38 5.13 9.79 -4.79
CA ASP A 38 3.75 9.84 -4.26
C ASP A 38 2.69 9.47 -5.30
N ILE A 39 2.89 9.93 -6.54
CA ILE A 39 2.01 9.59 -7.67
C ILE A 39 2.12 8.10 -7.98
N LEU A 40 3.33 7.54 -8.05
CA LEU A 40 3.55 6.12 -8.30
C LEU A 40 2.98 5.25 -7.18
N GLN A 41 3.21 5.64 -5.93
CA GLN A 41 2.65 5.04 -4.72
C GLN A 41 1.12 4.99 -4.80
N THR A 42 0.48 6.11 -5.15
CA THR A 42 -0.98 6.18 -5.32
C THR A 42 -1.47 5.27 -6.45
N VAL A 43 -0.79 5.24 -7.60
CA VAL A 43 -1.16 4.37 -8.71
C VAL A 43 -1.10 2.89 -8.31
N VAL A 44 -0.03 2.49 -7.62
CA VAL A 44 0.12 1.13 -7.08
C VAL A 44 -0.96 0.82 -6.05
N ALA A 45 -1.28 1.76 -5.15
CA ALA A 45 -2.33 1.61 -4.14
C ALA A 45 -3.69 1.36 -4.80
N VAL A 46 -4.03 2.17 -5.81
CA VAL A 46 -5.31 2.05 -6.53
C VAL A 46 -5.36 0.74 -7.32
N TRP A 47 -4.24 0.31 -7.89
CA TRP A 47 -4.17 -0.97 -8.60
C TRP A 47 -4.36 -2.17 -7.66
N LEU A 48 -3.76 -2.15 -6.47
CA LEU A 48 -3.81 -3.26 -5.50
C LEU A 48 -5.07 -3.30 -4.64
N PHE A 49 -5.65 -2.12 -4.34
CA PHE A 49 -6.74 -1.95 -3.37
C PHE A 49 -7.98 -1.26 -3.96
N GLY A 50 -7.96 -0.87 -5.23
CA GLY A 50 -9.06 -0.15 -5.89
C GLY A 50 -9.23 1.27 -5.35
N PRO A 51 -10.48 1.79 -5.25
CA PRO A 51 -10.73 3.13 -4.75
C PRO A 51 -10.20 3.40 -3.34
N LEU A 52 -10.00 2.36 -2.51
CA LEU A 52 -9.36 2.48 -1.19
C LEU A 52 -7.89 2.94 -1.30
N GLY A 53 -7.23 2.67 -2.42
CA GLY A 53 -5.87 3.13 -2.67
C GLY A 53 -5.74 4.64 -2.82
N LEU A 54 -6.84 5.37 -3.07
CA LEU A 54 -6.82 6.83 -3.10
C LEU A 54 -6.48 7.46 -1.74
N VAL A 55 -6.52 6.69 -0.64
CA VAL A 55 -6.05 7.15 0.67
C VAL A 55 -4.56 7.50 0.64
N ALA A 56 -3.78 6.91 -0.28
CA ALA A 56 -2.38 7.28 -0.49
C ALA A 56 -2.19 8.73 -0.97
N LEU A 57 -3.22 9.37 -1.55
CA LEU A 57 -3.16 10.80 -1.90
C LEU A 57 -3.04 11.73 -0.68
N TRP A 58 -3.23 11.22 0.55
CA TRP A 58 -2.96 11.99 1.76
C TRP A 58 -1.48 12.39 1.86
N GLU A 59 -0.57 11.60 1.32
CA GLU A 59 0.87 11.88 1.30
C GLU A 59 1.18 13.19 0.57
N LEU A 60 0.53 13.43 -0.58
CA LEU A 60 0.58 14.71 -1.30
C LEU A 60 0.15 15.94 -0.48
N ALA A 61 -0.59 15.76 0.62
CA ALA A 61 -1.02 16.86 1.48
C ALA A 61 0.07 17.28 2.48
N THR A 62 1.18 16.54 2.58
CA THR A 62 2.27 16.79 3.52
C THR A 62 3.54 17.19 2.76
N PRO A 63 3.77 18.50 2.51
CA PRO A 63 4.90 18.97 1.70
C PRO A 63 6.28 18.86 2.39
N ILE A 64 6.36 18.11 3.50
CA ILE A 64 7.61 17.85 4.20
C ILE A 64 8.12 16.51 3.65
N ASP A 65 8.89 16.56 2.56
CA ASP A 65 9.44 15.41 1.81
C ASP A 65 10.12 14.34 2.69
N GLN A 66 10.51 14.68 3.92
CA GLN A 66 11.21 13.80 4.86
C GLN A 66 10.28 13.07 5.84
N VAL A 67 9.08 13.60 6.09
CA VAL A 67 8.07 12.97 6.96
C VAL A 67 7.19 12.02 6.16
N ASP A 68 7.03 12.29 4.85
CA ASP A 68 6.15 11.52 3.97
C ASP A 68 6.66 10.10 3.75
N GLY A 69 7.93 9.94 3.33
CA GLY A 69 8.54 8.62 3.18
C GLY A 69 8.70 7.81 4.48
N PHE A 70 8.43 8.41 5.65
CA PHE A 70 8.45 7.69 6.93
C PHE A 70 7.18 6.89 7.19
N VAL A 71 6.05 7.24 6.56
CA VAL A 71 4.77 6.58 6.79
C VAL A 71 4.60 5.46 5.76
N PRO A 72 4.63 4.17 6.16
CA PRO A 72 4.51 3.07 5.21
C PRO A 72 3.03 2.84 4.85
N THR A 73 2.43 3.77 4.12
CA THR A 73 0.99 3.85 3.86
C THR A 73 0.47 2.64 3.10
N LEU A 74 1.21 2.15 2.09
CA LEU A 74 0.83 0.95 1.35
C LEU A 74 0.86 -0.30 2.24
N THR A 75 1.85 -0.42 3.12
CA THR A 75 1.97 -1.54 4.07
C THR A 75 0.84 -1.51 5.09
N ILE A 76 0.48 -0.33 5.62
CA ILE A 76 -0.66 -0.18 6.52
C ILE A 76 -1.96 -0.57 5.81
N LEU A 77 -2.17 -0.12 4.57
CA LEU A 77 -3.28 -0.55 3.73
C LEU A 77 -3.29 -2.07 3.52
N ALA A 78 -2.15 -2.67 3.19
CA ALA A 78 -2.03 -4.11 3.01
C ALA A 78 -2.40 -4.90 4.27
N VAL A 79 -1.90 -4.49 5.43
CA VAL A 79 -2.17 -5.14 6.72
C VAL A 79 -3.64 -5.01 7.10
N THR A 80 -4.24 -3.83 6.92
CA THR A 80 -5.68 -3.64 7.21
C THR A 80 -6.58 -4.48 6.31
N GLN A 81 -6.18 -4.71 5.06
CA GLN A 81 -6.90 -5.58 4.12
C GLN A 81 -6.53 -7.07 4.26
N LEU A 82 -5.43 -7.42 4.92
CA LEU A 82 -4.96 -8.79 5.10
C LEU A 82 -6.02 -9.68 5.76
N ARG A 83 -6.68 -9.15 6.79
CA ARG A 83 -7.75 -9.85 7.53
C ARG A 83 -9.02 -10.05 6.70
N ARG A 84 -9.27 -9.20 5.70
CA ARG A 84 -10.41 -9.34 4.78
C ARG A 84 -10.14 -10.32 3.64
N ARG A 85 -8.87 -10.66 3.39
CA ARG A 85 -8.41 -11.62 2.37
C ARG A 85 -8.01 -12.99 2.95
N ALA A 86 -7.99 -13.15 4.27
CA ALA A 86 -7.69 -14.44 4.89
C ALA A 86 -8.79 -15.47 4.54
N PRO A 87 -8.44 -16.62 3.94
CA PRO A 87 -9.41 -17.66 3.63
C PRO A 87 -10.10 -18.14 4.91
N ASN A 88 -11.42 -18.36 4.83
CA ASN A 88 -12.26 -18.84 5.92
C ASN A 88 -11.52 -19.93 6.71
N ARG A 89 -11.20 -19.63 7.97
CA ARG A 89 -10.77 -20.63 8.94
C ARG A 89 -11.88 -21.69 8.97
N PRO A 90 -11.60 -22.97 8.64
CA PRO A 90 -12.64 -23.99 8.69
C PRO A 90 -13.24 -23.96 10.10
N ARG A 91 -14.55 -23.69 10.18
CA ARG A 91 -15.28 -23.89 11.43
C ARG A 91 -15.12 -25.38 11.75
N SER A 92 -14.25 -25.67 12.70
CA SER A 92 -14.25 -26.95 13.41
C SER A 92 -15.64 -27.12 13.97
N LEU A 93 -16.46 -27.93 13.30
CA LEU A 93 -17.71 -28.44 13.86
C LEU A 93 -17.31 -29.54 14.84
N SER A 94 -17.39 -29.24 16.13
CA SER A 94 -17.39 -30.21 17.23
C SER A 94 -18.73 -30.12 17.95
#